data_AF-A0A2N2T8B3-F1
#
_entry.id   AF-A0A2N2T8B3-F1
#
_cell.length_a   1.000
_cell.length_b   1.000
_cell.length_c   1.000
_cell.angle_alpha   90.00
_cell.angle_beta   90.00
_cell.angle_gamma   90.00
#
_symmetry.space_group_name_H-M   'P 1'
#
loop_
_entity.id
_entity.type
_entity.pdbx_description
1 polymer ?
#
loop_
_entity_poly.entity_id
_entity_poly.type
_entity_poly.pdbx_seq_one_letter_code
_entity_poly.pdbx_strand_id
1 'polypeptide(L)' 'MKIPKRLEPLVEDGLIDDVTRQLMSGKEAMVFVVRCGDEVRCAKVYKEANKRAFRQ' A
#
# COMPACT_ATOMS: atom_id res chain seq x y z
N MET A 1 9.71 -5.65 -4.20
CA MET A 1 9.06 -6.47 -3.15
C MET A 1 7.96 -7.30 -3.83
N LYS A 2 7.36 -8.33 -3.23
CA LYS A 2 6.12 -8.86 -3.82
C LYS A 2 5.04 -7.77 -3.71
N ILE A 3 4.48 -7.34 -4.83
CA ILE A 3 3.44 -6.32 -4.88
C ILE A 3 2.23 -6.86 -4.11
N PRO A 4 1.69 -6.13 -3.10
CA PRO A 4 0.47 -6.55 -2.42
C PRO A 4 -0.70 -6.60 -3.41
N LYS A 5 -1.54 -7.64 -3.35
CA LYS A 5 -2.70 -7.82 -4.24
C LYS A 5 -3.59 -6.59 -4.44
N ARG A 6 -3.72 -5.75 -3.41
CA ARG A 6 -4.55 -4.52 -3.49
C ARG A 6 -3.89 -3.39 -4.29
N LEU A 7 -2.60 -3.48 -4.57
CA LEU A 7 -1.84 -2.53 -5.39
C LEU A 7 -1.55 -3.05 -6.79
N GLU A 8 -1.72 -4.36 -7.06
CA GLU A 8 -1.52 -4.96 -8.38
C GLU A 8 -2.31 -4.24 -9.49
N PRO A 9 -3.62 -3.93 -9.34
CA PRO A 9 -4.36 -3.22 -10.39
C PRO A 9 -3.80 -1.81 -10.68
N LEU A 10 -3.26 -1.13 -9.67
CA LEU A 10 -2.68 0.21 -9.85
C LEU A 10 -1.38 0.15 -10.64
N VAL A 11 -0.66 -0.98 -10.59
CA VAL A 11 0.53 -1.22 -11.38
C VAL A 11 0.15 -1.58 -12.81
N GLU A 12 -0.85 -2.45 -12.98
CA GLU A 12 -1.38 -2.84 -14.29
C GLU A 12 -1.96 -1.63 -15.06
N ASP A 13 -2.64 -0.72 -14.36
CA ASP A 13 -3.20 0.52 -14.92
C ASP A 13 -2.14 1.63 -15.12
N GLY A 14 -0.88 1.41 -14.71
CA GLY A 14 0.20 2.39 -14.82
C GLY A 14 0.10 3.61 -13.89
N LEU A 15 -0.73 3.54 -12.84
CA LEU A 15 -0.86 4.60 -11.83
C LEU A 15 0.34 4.66 -10.89
N ILE A 16 0.97 3.50 -10.62
CA ILE A 16 2.23 3.36 -9.89
C ILE A 16 3.11 2.36 -10.63
N ASP A 17 4.43 2.48 -10.56
CA ASP A 17 5.33 1.57 -11.29
C ASP A 17 5.68 0.34 -10.46
N ASP A 18 5.97 0.52 -9.16
CA ASP A 18 6.34 -0.57 -8.26
C ASP A 18 6.17 -0.18 -6.78
N VAL A 19 6.17 -1.20 -5.92
CA VAL A 19 6.21 -1.11 -4.47
C VAL A 19 7.63 -1.35 -3.96
N THR A 20 8.29 -0.27 -3.53
CA THR A 20 9.67 -0.31 -3.04
C THR A 20 9.76 -1.07 -1.72
N ARG A 21 8.95 -0.68 -0.72
CA ARG A 21 8.93 -1.30 0.61
C ARG A 21 7.66 -1.00 1.38
N GLN A 22 7.32 -1.85 2.34
CA GLN A 22 6.38 -1.49 3.40
C GLN A 22 7.03 -0.44 4.32
N LEU A 23 6.31 0.63 4.63
CA LEU A 23 6.74 1.68 5.55
C LEU A 23 6.30 1.37 6.98
N MET A 24 5.00 1.15 7.18
CA MET A 24 4.42 0.85 8.49
C MET A 24 3.08 0.12 8.37
N SER A 25 2.67 -0.55 9.45
CA SER A 25 1.34 -1.17 9.57
C SER A 25 0.64 -0.58 10.79
N GLY A 26 -0.46 0.12 10.55
CA GLY A 26 -1.31 0.72 11.60
C GLY A 26 -2.54 -0.13 11.91
N LYS A 27 -3.39 0.38 12.80
CA LYS A 27 -4.67 -0.28 13.16
C LYS A 27 -5.59 -0.44 11.96
N GLU A 28 -5.68 0.60 11.14
CA GLU A 28 -6.68 0.68 10.05
C GLU A 28 -6.11 0.45 8.66
N ALA A 29 -4.82 0.69 8.46
CA ALA A 29 -4.20 0.67 7.14
C ALA A 29 -2.74 0.25 7.21
N MET A 30 -2.24 -0.27 6.09
CA MET A 30 -0.82 -0.46 5.83
C MET A 30 -0.35 0.66 4.90
N VAL A 31 0.87 1.15 5.12
CA VAL A 31 1.48 2.20 4.29
C VAL A 31 2.70 1.62 3.60
N PHE A 32 2.80 1.86 2.29
CA PHE A 32 3.89 1.44 1.44
C PHE A 32 4.54 2.64 0.78
N VAL A 33 5.85 2.54 0.53
CA VAL A 33 6.57 3.46 -0.36
C VAL A 33 6.44 2.90 -1.78
N VAL A 34 5.98 3.74 -2.71
CA VAL A 34 5.74 3.39 -4.11
C VAL A 34 6.46 4.37 -5.04
N ARG A 35 6.76 3.93 -6.26
CA ARG A 35 7.29 4.77 -7.33
C ARG A 35 6.19 5.16 -8.32
N CYS A 36 6.20 6.41 -8.75
CA CYS A 36 5.30 6.97 -9.76
C CYS A 36 6.14 7.85 -10.71
N GLY A 37 6.62 7.27 -11.81
CA GLY A 37 7.66 7.85 -12.64
C GLY A 37 8.91 8.17 -11.82
N ASP A 38 9.33 9.43 -11.86
CA ASP A 38 10.50 9.93 -11.13
C ASP A 38 10.22 10.24 -9.66
N GLU A 39 8.96 10.17 -9.23
CA GLU A 39 8.57 10.51 -7.87
C GLU A 39 8.44 9.30 -6.95
N VAL A 40 8.80 9.51 -5.69
CA VAL A 40 8.55 8.55 -4.60
C VAL A 40 7.37 9.04 -3.78
N ARG A 41 6.33 8.21 -3.67
CA ARG A 41 5.07 8.53 -2.99
C ARG A 41 4.70 7.46 -1.97
N CYS A 42 3.60 7.68 -1.25
CA CYS A 42 3.05 6.72 -0.30
C CYS A 42 1.72 6.15 -0.79
N ALA A 43 1.55 4.83 -0.70
CA ALA A 43 0.27 4.16 -0.88
C ALA A 43 -0.29 3.73 0.49
N LYS A 44 -1.49 4.19 0.84
CA LYS A 44 -2.20 3.81 2.05
C LYS A 44 -3.31 2.80 1.71
N VAL A 45 -3.14 1.56 2.15
CA VAL A 45 -4.08 0.46 1.89
C VAL A 45 -4.88 0.17 3.16
N TYR A 46 -6.17 0.48 3.15
CA TYR A 46 -7.06 0.17 4.26
C TYR A 46 -7.23 -1.35 4.46
N LYS A 47 -7.19 -1.79 5.71
CA LYS A 47 -7.52 -3.14 6.13
C LYS A 47 -9.04 -3.33 6.10
N GLU A 48 -9.45 -4.56 5.83
CA GLU A 48 -10.85 -4.98 5.99
C GLU A 48 -11.32 -4.69 7.41
N ALA A 49 -12.59 -4.31 7.55
CA ALA A 49 -13.13 -3.84 8.84
C ALA A 49 -12.89 -4.84 9.97
N ASN A 50 -13.06 -6.13 9.69
CA ASN A 50 -12.83 -7.24 10.63
C ASN A 50 -11.34 -7.50 10.96
N LYS A 51 -10.39 -6.91 10.23
CA LYS A 51 -8.94 -7.03 10.44
C LYS A 51 -8.35 -5.78 11.10
N ARG A 52 -9.17 -4.81 11.48
CA ARG A 52 -8.72 -3.60 12.18
C ARG A 52 -8.61 -3.88 13.67
N ALA A 53 -7.41 -3.68 14.22
CA ALA A 53 -7.15 -3.92 15.63
C ALA A 53 -7.38 -2.65 16.46
N PHE A 54 -8.64 -2.39 16.78
CA PHE A 54 -8.99 -1.39 17.80
C PHE A 54 -8.87 -2.05 19.17
N ARG A 55 -8.02 -1.52 20.05
CA ARG A 55 -8.08 -1.86 21.48
C ARG A 55 -9.25 -1.09 22.07
N GLN A 56 -10.09 -1.77 22.85
CA GLN A 56 -11.06 -1.13 23.74
C GLN A 56 -10.35 -0.36 24.84
#